data_AF-A0A8S3ADW5-F1
#
_entry.id   AF-A0A8S3ADW5-F1
#
_cell.length_a   1.000
_cell.length_b   1.000
_cell.length_c   1.000
_cell.angle_alpha   90.00
_cell.angle_beta   90.00
_cell.angle_gamma   90.00
#
_symmetry.space_group_name_H-M   'P 1'
#
loop_
_entity.id
_entity.type
_entity.pdbx_description
1 polymer ?
#
loop_
_entity_poly.entity_id
_entity_poly.type
_entity_poly.pdbx_seq_one_letter_code
_entity_poly.pdbx_strand_id
1 'polypeptide(L)' 'RALDLILTGRTVHAQEAFNIGLINRLVPDGQCLEEAIRLAKDILRFPYECMNTDRISAYFSVSNTIDDSLKQEYEQGIKL' A
#
# COMPACT_ATOMS: atom_id res chain seq x y z
N ARG A 1 -3.90 8.32 -15.82
CA ARG A 1 -2.80 9.13 -15.24
C ARG A 1 -1.44 8.44 -15.40
N ALA A 2 -1.31 7.13 -15.19
CA ALA A 2 -0.03 6.42 -15.36
C ALA A 2 0.61 6.60 -16.75
N LEU A 3 -0.12 6.37 -17.84
CA LEU A 3 0.41 6.50 -19.21
C LEU A 3 0.89 7.93 -19.54
N ASP A 4 0.22 8.96 -19.03
CA ASP A 4 0.63 10.37 -19.21
C ASP A 4 2.03 10.61 -18.63
N LEU A 5 2.25 10.19 -17.38
CA LEU A 5 3.54 10.34 -16.72
C LEU A 5 4.65 9.52 -17.38
N ILE A 6 4.34 8.29 -17.80
CA ILE A 6 5.30 7.40 -18.47
C ILE A 6 5.76 7.99 -19.81
N LEU A 7 4.83 8.52 -20.61
CA LEU A 7 5.13 9.00 -21.96
C LEU A 7 5.69 10.42 -22.00
N THR A 8 5.32 11.29 -21.05
CA THR A 8 5.76 12.69 -21.02
C THR A 8 7.02 12.91 -20.19
N GLY A 9 7.30 12.04 -19.21
CA GLY A 9 8.43 12.20 -18.28
C GLY A 9 8.39 13.49 -17.45
N ARG A 10 7.23 14.15 -17.37
CA ARG A 10 7.10 15.43 -16.66
C ARG A 10 7.30 15.25 -15.15
N THR A 11 7.76 16.31 -14.50
CA THR A 11 7.84 16.34 -13.04
C THR A 11 6.44 16.40 -12.41
N VAL A 12 6.29 15.75 -11.26
CA VAL A 12 5.06 15.73 -10.48
C VAL A 12 5.33 16.39 -9.15
N HIS A 13 4.58 17.44 -8.83
CA HIS A 13 4.68 18.11 -7.53
C HIS A 13 4.01 17.27 -6.43
N ALA A 14 4.45 17.47 -5.19
CA ALA A 14 4.02 16.67 -4.04
C ALA A 14 2.48 16.62 -3.89
N GLN A 15 1.79 17.76 -4.03
CA GLN A 15 0.34 17.81 -3.97
C GLN A 15 -0.34 16.99 -5.06
N GLU A 16 0.17 17.03 -6.28
CA GLU A 16 -0.34 16.22 -7.38
C GLU A 16 -0.08 14.73 -7.11
N ALA A 17 1.14 14.37 -6.70
CA ALA A 17 1.51 12.99 -6.36
C ALA A 17 0.55 12.37 -5.33
N PHE A 18 0.14 13.15 -4.33
CA PHE A 18 -0.87 12.72 -3.36
C PHE A 18 -2.26 12.55 -4.00
N ASN A 19 -2.72 13.54 -4.78
CA ASN A 19 -4.03 13.52 -5.43
C ASN A 19 -4.19 12.40 -6.47
N ILE A 20 -3.10 11.91 -7.05
CA ILE A 20 -3.11 10.79 -8.00
C ILE A 20 -2.89 9.43 -7.34
N GLY A 21 -2.67 9.38 -6.03
CA GLY A 21 -2.40 8.14 -5.28
C GLY A 21 -0.98 7.58 -5.46
N LEU A 22 -0.03 8.40 -5.93
CA LEU A 22 1.37 8.00 -6.05
C LEU A 22 2.07 7.98 -4.68
N ILE A 23 1.64 8.84 -3.76
CA ILE A 23 2.06 8.87 -2.36
C ILE A 23 0.84 8.91 -1.45
N ASN A 24 0.95 8.30 -0.28
CA ASN A 24 -0.15 8.18 0.67
C ASN A 24 -0.17 9.29 1.73
N ARG A 25 0.91 10.07 1.87
CA ARG A 25 1.06 11.11 2.91
C ARG A 25 1.92 12.26 2.40
N LEU A 26 1.58 13.48 2.82
CA LEU A 26 2.34 14.71 2.60
C LEU A 26 2.71 15.32 3.94
N VAL A 27 3.96 15.73 4.08
CA VAL A 27 4.52 16.25 5.34
C VAL A 27 5.38 17.48 5.04
N PRO A 28 5.57 18.39 6.02
CA PRO A 28 6.50 19.50 5.88
C PRO A 28 7.93 19.05 5.60
N ASP A 29 8.72 19.93 5.00
CA ASP A 29 10.13 19.66 4.73
C ASP A 29 10.89 19.32 6.03
N GLY A 30 11.80 18.35 5.95
CA GLY A 30 12.56 17.84 7.10
C GLY A 30 11.83 16.82 8.00
N GLN A 31 10.51 16.61 7.85
CA GLN A 31 9.73 15.70 8.73
C GLN A 31 9.50 14.30 8.13
N CYS A 32 10.00 14.03 6.93
CA CYS A 32 9.77 12.77 6.22
C CYS A 32 10.17 11.53 7.03
N LEU A 33 11.35 11.55 7.65
CA LEU A 33 11.86 10.41 8.42
C LEU A 33 11.05 10.16 9.70
N GLU A 34 10.70 11.22 10.42
CA GLU A 34 9.92 11.12 11.65
C GLU A 34 8.55 10.51 11.38
N GLU A 35 7.86 10.99 10.35
CA GLU A 35 6.54 10.49 9.96
C GLU A 35 6.60 9.05 9.43
N ALA A 36 7.66 8.67 8.70
CA ALA A 36 7.87 7.30 8.28
C ALA A 36 8.07 6.34 9.48
N ILE A 37 8.86 6.76 10.49
CA ILE A 37 9.07 5.97 11.71
C ILE A 37 7.78 5.88 12.52
N ARG A 38 7.01 6.98 12.61
CA ARG A 38 5.70 6.99 13.29
C ARG A 38 4.74 6.00 12.64
N LEU A 39 4.66 6.01 11.31
CA LEU A 39 3.85 5.04 10.57
C LEU A 39 4.30 3.60 10.82
N ALA A 40 5.62 3.33 10.82
CA ALA A 40 6.14 1.99 11.12
C ALA A 40 5.74 1.54 12.53
N LYS A 41 5.82 2.43 13.54
CA LYS A 41 5.39 2.12 14.90
C LYS A 41 3.89 1.83 14.99
N ASP A 42 3.06 2.53 14.22
CA ASP A 42 1.62 2.27 14.18
C ASP A 42 1.32 0.91 13.54
N ILE A 43 2.03 0.54 12.47
CA ILE A 43 1.94 -0.79 11.84
C ILE A 43 2.36 -1.91 12.79
N LEU A 44 3.42 -1.69 13.59
CA LEU A 44 3.92 -2.68 14.54
C LEU A 44 2.97 -2.97 15.72
N ARG A 45 1.87 -2.23 15.87
CA ARG A 45 0.86 -2.52 16.91
C ARG A 45 0.00 -3.74 16.60
N PHE A 46 -0.02 -4.18 15.34
CA PHE A 46 -0.84 -5.30 14.90
C PHE A 46 -0.06 -6.63 14.96
N PRO A 47 -0.75 -7.77 15.16
CA PRO A 47 -0.12 -9.08 15.08
C PRO A 47 0.56 -9.26 13.71
N TYR A 48 1.85 -9.58 13.75
CA TYR A 48 2.69 -9.65 12.55
C TYR A 48 2.19 -10.67 11.52
N GLU A 49 1.69 -11.81 12.00
CA GLU A 49 1.19 -12.89 11.13
C GLU A 49 -0.09 -12.46 10.41
N CYS A 50 -1.08 -11.92 11.15
CA CYS A 50 -2.32 -11.41 10.56
C CYS A 50 -2.03 -10.33 9.50
N MET A 51 -1.21 -9.33 9.85
CA MET A 51 -0.83 -8.26 8.94
C MET A 51 -0.17 -8.77 7.64
N ASN A 52 0.68 -9.79 7.73
CA ASN A 52 1.31 -10.37 6.55
C ASN A 52 0.33 -11.16 5.69
N THR A 53 -0.56 -11.94 6.32
CA THR A 53 -1.62 -12.67 5.62
C THR A 53 -2.52 -11.72 4.85
N ASP A 54 -2.96 -10.64 5.50
CA ASP A 54 -3.79 -9.59 4.88
C ASP A 54 -3.06 -8.95 3.69
N ARG A 55 -1.76 -8.66 3.83
CA ARG A 55 -0.95 -8.10 2.75
C ARG A 55 -0.86 -9.04 1.54
N ILE A 56 -0.70 -10.34 1.78
CA ILE A 56 -0.63 -11.34 0.71
C ILE A 56 -1.99 -11.43 -0.01
N SER A 57 -3.09 -11.46 0.73
CA SER A 57 -4.45 -11.46 0.18
C SER A 57 -4.72 -10.22 -0.69
N ALA A 58 -4.32 -9.04 -0.21
CA ALA A 58 -4.44 -7.79 -0.95
C ALA A 58 -3.67 -7.80 -2.28
N TYR A 59 -2.47 -8.39 -2.33
CA TYR A 59 -1.72 -8.51 -3.59
C TYR A 59 -2.28 -9.58 -4.52
N PHE A 60 -2.73 -10.69 -3.96
CA PHE A 60 -3.29 -11.78 -4.76
C PHE A 60 -4.58 -11.33 -5.46
N SER A 61 -5.48 -10.66 -4.74
CA SER A 61 -6.77 -10.21 -5.27
C SER A 61 -6.69 -9.22 -6.43
N VAL A 62 -5.62 -8.42 -6.51
CA VAL A 62 -5.43 -7.45 -7.61
C VAL A 62 -5.30 -8.13 -8.98
N SER A 63 -4.77 -9.35 -9.03
CA SER A 63 -4.41 -10.04 -10.28
C SER A 63 -5.23 -11.31 -10.54
N ASN A 64 -6.15 -11.68 -9.65
CA ASN A 64 -6.91 -12.92 -9.73
C ASN A 64 -8.42 -12.68 -9.73
N THR A 65 -9.18 -13.74 -10.01
CA THR A 65 -10.64 -13.69 -9.93
C THR A 65 -11.10 -13.57 -8.48
N ILE A 66 -12.35 -13.12 -8.28
CA ILE A 66 -12.94 -13.04 -6.94
C ILE A 66 -13.01 -14.44 -6.31
N ASP A 67 -13.39 -15.47 -7.08
CA ASP A 67 -13.48 -16.84 -6.58
C ASP A 67 -12.12 -17.38 -6.10
N ASP A 68 -11.06 -17.19 -6.89
CA ASP A 68 -9.71 -17.59 -6.49
C ASP A 68 -9.23 -16.82 -5.26
N SER A 69 -9.56 -15.52 -5.18
CA SER A 69 -9.16 -14.65 -4.08
C SER A 69 -9.85 -15.03 -2.78
N LEU A 70 -11.15 -15.30 -2.81
CA LEU A 70 -11.92 -15.74 -1.64
C LEU A 70 -11.43 -17.10 -1.13
N LYS A 71 -11.12 -18.03 -2.03
CA LYS A 71 -10.55 -19.33 -1.66
C LYS A 71 -9.19 -19.16 -0.98
N GLN A 72 -8.32 -18.34 -1.56
CA GLN A 72 -7.00 -18.06 -1.02
C GLN A 72 -7.07 -17.37 0.34
N GLU A 73 -7.97 -16.40 0.51
CA GLU A 73 -8.21 -15.71 1.78
C GLU A 73 -8.66 -16.70 2.87
N TYR A 74 -9.62 -17.58 2.57
CA TYR A 74 -10.09 -18.61 3.48
C TYR A 74 -8.97 -19.58 3.90
N GLU A 75 -8.20 -20.09 2.92
CA GLU A 75 -7.11 -21.02 3.18
C GLU A 75 -5.98 -20.44 4.03
N GLN A 76 -5.69 -19.13 3.89
CA GLN A 76 -4.68 -18.46 4.71
C GLN A 76 -5.24 -18.03 6.08
N GLY A 77 -6.50 -17.64 6.16
CA GLY A 77 -7.16 -17.24 7.40
C GLY A 77 -7.27 -18.37 8.43
N ILE A 78 -7.44 -19.63 7.99
CA ILE A 78 -7.52 -20.80 8.88
C ILE A 78 -6.16 -21.19 9.48
N LYS A 79 -5.05 -20.75 8.88
CA LYS A 79 -3.68 -21.11 9.31
C LYS A 79 -3.16 -20.20 10.43
N LEU A 80 -3.84 -19.09 10.70
CA LEU A 80 -3.57 -18.15 11.80
C LEU A 80 -4.25 -18.63 13.10
#